data_AF-A0A1R4KD43-F1
#
_entry.id   AF-A0A1R4KD43-F1
#
_cell.length_a   1.000
_cell.length_b   1.000
_cell.length_c   1.000
_cell.angle_alpha   90.00
_cell.angle_beta   90.00
_cell.angle_gamma   90.00
#
_symmetry.space_group_name_H-M   'P 1'
#
loop_
_entity.id
_entity.type
_entity.pdbx_description
1 polymer ?
#
loop_
_entity_poly.entity_id
_entity_poly.type
_entity_poly.pdbx_seq_one_letter_code
_entity_poly.pdbx_strand_id
1 'polypeptide(L)'
;MLRFFLILVSKYLIIIKTFLYLFTMTVNPRVFILVLFSLCSLGISGSYAQYKQTIQNETKILKQNGAIIPFTRLDEEKIVVITPSTQKYREFIETLSRYADVHNGDFAHYDDETKYFNTVIIAGTAADLRSDFMLKVRQSLVNNKQLILVRFEDNSVNNIWPDGQSFSNYTEVTYPSFSVSAQRNVAMSIFGGLAVTQGPNKTEQTRLQYTLGEDAGIDIAGMTTKIDAITAEGIKGRGAPGMVVMVVKDGQVIFEKGYGAHTYRGIVPTKKSDIFDMASISKIVGTTPVVMHLQETHAIDLDSTMGYYLWQAKQTNKKDIPLRSVLLHEAGFTPFIPFYRYLEPGDVVSQADSGHQVQLADGAYLRNNYYRDVMWPQMLASDVKPIGNYVYSDISMYVMKEVSEHITAVPMQDYIQKLLYQPIGMKTAGYNPRERFAKERMVPTENDTSFRKVLLQGFVHDQGAAMAGGVAGHAGVFASANDLAIYAQLLLNRGTYGGVQYFKPETVDMFTSKQSETSRRGLGFDRKDPDPAKEYPSLLAGESVYGHTGYTGTCIWIDPQNQLTYIFLSNRVHPQVTSNIYDMNIRSRIQDVIYETINKSK
;
A
#
# COMPACT_ATOMS: atom_id res chain seq x y z
N MET A 1 -16.63 29.38 -45.46
CA MET A 1 -16.62 28.57 -44.21
C MET A 1 -16.58 29.43 -42.94
N LEU A 2 -15.71 30.45 -42.83
CA LEU A 2 -15.60 31.29 -41.62
C LEU A 2 -16.86 32.12 -41.27
N ARG A 3 -17.62 32.59 -42.26
CA ARG A 3 -18.88 33.34 -42.04
C ARG A 3 -20.05 32.49 -41.52
N PHE A 4 -20.04 31.17 -41.75
CA PHE A 4 -21.09 30.27 -41.23
C PHE A 4 -20.84 29.90 -39.76
N PHE A 5 -19.57 29.84 -39.35
CA PHE A 5 -19.16 29.54 -37.97
C PHE A 5 -19.49 30.70 -37.01
N LEU A 6 -19.28 31.95 -37.45
CA LEU A 6 -19.62 33.16 -36.67
C LEU A 6 -21.13 33.36 -36.46
N ILE A 7 -21.97 32.90 -37.39
CA ILE A 7 -23.43 32.97 -37.27
C ILE A 7 -23.98 31.89 -36.32
N LEU A 8 -23.36 30.70 -36.27
CA LEU A 8 -23.71 29.66 -35.30
C LEU A 8 -23.32 30.05 -33.87
N VAL A 9 -22.12 30.60 -33.67
CA VAL A 9 -21.64 31.05 -32.34
C VAL A 9 -22.52 32.20 -31.80
N SER A 10 -22.93 33.13 -32.66
CA SER A 10 -23.86 34.22 -32.31
C SER A 10 -25.24 33.71 -31.85
N LYS A 11 -25.81 32.71 -32.55
CA LYS A 11 -27.10 32.12 -32.17
C LYS A 11 -27.04 31.32 -30.86
N TYR A 12 -25.93 30.61 -30.58
CA TYR A 12 -25.75 29.89 -29.32
C TYR A 12 -25.58 30.84 -28.11
N LEU A 13 -24.89 31.97 -28.29
CA LEU A 13 -24.73 32.99 -27.24
C LEU A 13 -26.04 33.70 -26.88
N ILE A 14 -26.94 33.87 -27.86
CA ILE A 14 -28.27 34.44 -27.61
C ILE A 14 -29.14 33.44 -26.85
N ILE A 15 -29.12 32.16 -27.21
CA ILE A 15 -29.87 31.10 -26.50
C ILE A 15 -29.39 30.97 -25.05
N ILE A 16 -28.08 31.02 -24.80
CA ILE A 16 -27.51 30.96 -23.43
C ILE A 16 -27.90 32.22 -22.64
N LYS A 17 -27.89 33.41 -23.24
CA LYS A 17 -28.33 34.65 -22.56
C LYS A 17 -29.82 34.64 -22.23
N THR A 18 -30.67 34.12 -23.13
CA THR A 18 -32.11 34.00 -22.88
C THR A 18 -32.41 32.94 -21.82
N PHE A 19 -31.65 31.84 -21.80
CA PHE A 19 -31.77 30.80 -20.76
C PHE A 19 -31.34 31.32 -19.38
N LEU A 20 -30.22 32.05 -19.29
CA LEU A 20 -29.78 32.68 -18.04
C LEU A 20 -30.76 33.76 -17.56
N TYR A 21 -31.37 34.53 -18.46
CA TYR A 21 -32.32 35.59 -18.09
C TYR A 21 -33.68 35.06 -17.61
N LEU A 22 -34.14 33.92 -18.17
CA LEU A 22 -35.35 33.24 -17.70
C LEU A 22 -35.11 32.47 -16.38
N PHE A 23 -33.89 31.97 -16.15
CA PHE A 23 -33.54 31.23 -14.93
C PHE A 23 -33.34 32.15 -13.72
N THR A 24 -32.93 33.41 -13.91
CA THR A 24 -32.78 34.40 -12.82
C THR A 24 -34.11 34.94 -12.29
N MET A 25 -35.23 34.75 -12.99
CA MET A 25 -36.55 35.21 -12.54
C MET A 25 -37.39 34.16 -11.79
N THR A 26 -36.92 32.91 -11.67
CA THR A 26 -37.72 31.82 -11.10
C THR A 26 -37.06 31.03 -9.98
N VAL A 27 -35.82 31.36 -9.58
CA VAL A 27 -35.08 30.56 -8.60
C VAL A 27 -34.68 31.39 -7.38
N ASN A 28 -35.07 30.90 -6.20
CA ASN A 28 -34.78 31.48 -4.88
C ASN A 28 -33.27 31.78 -4.73
N PRO A 29 -32.88 32.99 -4.28
CA PRO A 29 -31.47 33.41 -4.18
C PRO A 29 -30.59 32.50 -3.30
N ARG A 30 -31.19 31.68 -2.42
CA ARG A 30 -30.47 30.65 -1.64
C ARG A 30 -29.98 29.47 -2.50
N VAL A 31 -30.68 29.13 -3.58
CA VAL A 31 -30.30 28.04 -4.50
C VAL A 31 -29.18 28.51 -5.45
N PHE A 32 -29.14 29.80 -5.78
CA PHE A 32 -28.09 30.36 -6.64
C PHE A 32 -26.72 30.40 -5.95
N ILE A 33 -26.68 30.62 -4.63
CA ILE A 33 -25.44 30.56 -3.83
C ILE A 33 -24.93 29.12 -3.69
N LEU A 34 -25.83 28.12 -3.62
CA LEU A 34 -25.47 26.70 -3.62
C LEU A 34 -24.86 26.26 -4.97
N VAL A 35 -25.39 26.74 -6.10
CA VAL A 35 -24.88 26.39 -7.43
C VAL A 35 -23.55 27.11 -7.74
N LEU A 36 -23.35 28.34 -7.24
CA LEU A 36 -22.06 29.03 -7.36
C LEU A 36 -20.97 28.42 -6.46
N PHE A 37 -21.32 27.87 -5.29
CA PHE A 37 -20.37 27.06 -4.50
C PHE A 37 -20.02 25.73 -5.18
N SER A 38 -20.94 25.12 -5.94
CA SER A 38 -20.66 23.94 -6.77
C SER A 38 -19.88 24.24 -8.06
N LEU A 39 -19.92 25.48 -8.58
CA LEU A 39 -19.21 25.85 -9.81
C LEU A 39 -17.84 26.49 -9.56
N CYS A 40 -17.61 27.10 -8.38
CA CYS A 40 -16.27 27.55 -7.96
C CYS A 40 -15.40 26.43 -7.34
N SER A 41 -15.93 25.22 -7.19
CA SER A 41 -15.16 24.01 -6.83
C SER A 41 -14.70 23.19 -8.05
N LEU A 42 -14.99 23.64 -9.29
CA LEU A 42 -14.44 23.09 -10.53
C LEU A 42 -13.02 23.61 -10.85
N GLY A 43 -12.24 23.89 -9.81
CA GLY A 43 -10.79 23.79 -9.90
C GLY A 43 -10.40 22.31 -9.89
N ILE A 44 -10.81 21.54 -10.90
CA ILE A 44 -10.24 20.22 -11.18
C ILE A 44 -8.82 20.48 -11.67
N SER A 45 -7.92 20.80 -10.75
CA SER A 45 -6.52 20.52 -10.98
C SER A 45 -6.43 18.99 -11.00
N GLY A 46 -6.51 18.45 -12.22
CA GLY A 46 -6.17 17.05 -12.49
C GLY A 46 -4.69 16.84 -12.18
N SER A 47 -4.35 16.78 -10.91
CA SER A 47 -3.04 16.34 -10.43
C SER A 47 -3.05 14.82 -10.58
N TYR A 48 -2.75 14.34 -11.79
CA TYR A 48 -2.22 13.00 -11.95
C TYR A 48 -1.00 12.90 -11.04
N ALA A 49 -0.82 11.76 -10.40
CA ALA A 49 0.54 11.40 -10.04
C ALA A 49 1.37 11.33 -11.30
N GLN A 50 2.16 12.38 -11.50
CA GLN A 50 3.09 12.46 -12.60
C GLN A 50 4.30 11.65 -12.15
N TYR A 51 4.35 10.40 -12.60
CA TYR A 51 5.62 9.69 -12.67
C TYR A 51 6.61 10.60 -13.39
N LYS A 52 7.64 11.03 -12.66
CA LYS A 52 8.76 11.75 -13.24
C LYS A 52 9.93 10.81 -13.24
N GLN A 53 10.17 10.17 -14.37
CA GLN A 53 11.41 9.44 -14.54
C GLN A 53 12.57 10.45 -14.50
N THR A 54 13.43 10.32 -13.50
CA THR A 54 14.64 11.15 -13.30
C THR A 54 15.89 10.52 -13.87
N ILE A 55 15.89 9.20 -14.04
CA ILE A 55 17.05 8.46 -14.52
C ILE A 55 17.01 8.36 -16.05
N GLN A 56 18.14 8.66 -16.70
CA GLN A 56 18.34 8.32 -18.10
C GLN A 56 18.42 6.79 -18.24
N ASN A 57 17.37 6.19 -18.82
CA ASN A 57 17.29 4.75 -19.04
C ASN A 57 17.78 4.39 -20.45
N GLU A 58 18.82 3.56 -20.53
CA GLU A 58 19.37 3.05 -21.80
C GLU A 58 18.86 1.67 -22.19
N THR A 59 17.91 1.13 -21.41
CA THR A 59 17.20 -0.10 -21.76
C THR A 59 16.54 0.04 -23.13
N LYS A 60 16.67 -0.98 -23.98
CA LYS A 60 15.97 -1.08 -25.27
C LYS A 60 15.25 -2.42 -25.35
N ILE A 61 14.02 -2.41 -25.86
CA ILE A 61 13.28 -3.64 -26.21
C ILE A 61 13.49 -3.90 -27.70
N LEU A 62 14.30 -4.91 -28.01
CA LEU A 62 14.66 -5.26 -29.39
C LEU A 62 13.54 -6.03 -30.08
N LYS A 63 12.88 -6.92 -29.34
CA LYS A 63 11.78 -7.76 -29.83
C LYS A 63 10.76 -7.94 -28.71
N GLN A 64 9.49 -7.96 -29.07
CA GLN A 64 8.40 -8.25 -28.14
C GLN A 64 7.28 -8.99 -28.87
N ASN A 65 7.17 -10.29 -28.59
CA ASN A 65 6.18 -11.18 -29.17
C ASN A 65 5.45 -11.92 -28.03
N GLY A 66 4.22 -11.53 -27.69
CA GLY A 66 3.41 -12.23 -26.68
C GLY A 66 3.77 -11.92 -25.22
N ALA A 67 5.03 -12.05 -24.82
CA ALA A 67 5.49 -11.76 -23.45
C ALA A 67 5.65 -10.24 -23.25
N ILE A 68 4.68 -9.56 -22.64
CA ILE A 68 4.66 -8.09 -22.59
C ILE A 68 5.38 -7.59 -21.33
N ILE A 69 6.34 -6.68 -21.51
CA ILE A 69 6.82 -5.82 -20.43
C ILE A 69 6.41 -4.36 -20.69
N PRO A 70 6.10 -3.57 -19.64
CA PRO A 70 6.16 -3.95 -18.24
C PRO A 70 5.07 -4.92 -17.80
N PHE A 71 5.36 -5.78 -16.83
CA PHE A 71 4.35 -6.68 -16.25
C PHE A 71 3.24 -5.89 -15.54
N THR A 72 1.99 -6.29 -15.77
CA THR A 72 0.79 -5.62 -15.25
C THR A 72 0.23 -6.32 -14.01
N ARG A 73 -0.39 -7.50 -14.16
CA ARG A 73 -0.99 -8.32 -13.08
C ARG A 73 0.02 -9.33 -12.54
N LEU A 74 0.59 -9.08 -11.37
CA LEU A 74 1.64 -9.93 -10.81
C LEU A 74 1.12 -11.24 -10.20
N ASP A 75 -0.17 -11.31 -9.90
CA ASP A 75 -0.84 -12.52 -9.43
C ASP A 75 -0.99 -13.60 -10.52
N GLU A 76 -0.86 -13.21 -11.79
CA GLU A 76 -0.87 -14.12 -12.94
C GLU A 76 0.53 -14.69 -13.23
N GLU A 77 1.56 -14.16 -12.56
CA GLU A 77 2.96 -14.43 -12.85
C GLU A 77 3.62 -15.29 -11.77
N LYS A 78 4.13 -16.46 -12.16
CA LYS A 78 5.05 -17.27 -11.38
C LYS A 78 6.42 -17.12 -12.00
N ILE A 79 7.24 -16.26 -11.38
CA ILE A 79 8.49 -15.78 -11.97
C ILE A 79 9.69 -16.53 -11.40
N VAL A 80 10.52 -17.05 -12.29
CA VAL A 80 11.89 -17.47 -11.98
C VAL A 80 12.87 -16.59 -12.74
N VAL A 81 13.90 -16.10 -12.05
CA VAL A 81 15.07 -15.47 -12.66
C VAL A 81 16.21 -16.48 -12.71
N ILE A 82 16.78 -16.64 -13.89
CA ILE A 82 17.91 -17.54 -14.14
C ILE A 82 19.12 -16.69 -14.53
N THR A 83 20.18 -16.79 -13.72
CA THR A 83 21.45 -16.08 -13.93
C THR A 83 22.62 -17.05 -13.81
N PRO A 84 23.77 -16.79 -14.44
CA PRO A 84 24.94 -17.67 -14.35
C PRO A 84 25.62 -17.59 -12.97
N SER A 85 25.35 -16.53 -12.20
CA SER A 85 25.89 -16.32 -10.86
C SER A 85 25.03 -15.30 -10.10
N THR A 86 24.44 -15.73 -8.99
CA THR A 86 23.65 -14.86 -8.11
C THR A 86 24.46 -13.68 -7.58
N GLN A 87 25.75 -13.87 -7.28
CA GLN A 87 26.60 -12.78 -6.78
C GLN A 87 26.91 -11.75 -7.86
N LYS A 88 27.16 -12.19 -9.11
CA LYS A 88 27.43 -11.29 -10.25
C LYS A 88 26.19 -10.47 -10.63
N TYR A 89 25.01 -11.06 -10.53
CA TYR A 89 23.71 -10.48 -10.89
C TYR A 89 22.87 -10.03 -9.69
N ARG A 90 23.51 -9.82 -8.54
CA ARG A 90 22.83 -9.57 -7.27
C ARG A 90 21.90 -8.36 -7.33
N GLU A 91 22.35 -7.26 -7.92
CA GLU A 91 21.58 -6.01 -8.03
C GLU A 91 20.35 -6.19 -8.92
N PHE A 92 20.46 -6.96 -9.99
CA PHE A 92 19.33 -7.32 -10.84
C PHE A 92 18.28 -8.09 -10.03
N ILE A 93 18.69 -9.16 -9.35
CA ILE A 93 17.80 -10.05 -8.58
C ILE A 93 17.15 -9.32 -7.40
N GLU A 94 17.92 -8.54 -6.63
CA GLU A 94 17.41 -7.76 -5.50
C GLU A 94 16.42 -6.69 -5.97
N THR A 95 16.67 -6.04 -7.12
CA THR A 95 15.74 -5.06 -7.70
C THR A 95 14.44 -5.71 -8.20
N LEU A 96 14.51 -6.84 -8.91
CA LEU A 96 13.30 -7.58 -9.31
C LEU A 96 12.45 -7.96 -8.08
N SER A 97 13.11 -8.37 -6.99
CA SER A 97 12.48 -8.76 -5.73
C SER A 97 11.76 -7.61 -5.01
N ARG A 98 11.96 -6.35 -5.41
CA ARG A 98 11.18 -5.20 -4.92
C ARG A 98 9.76 -5.17 -5.47
N TYR A 99 9.53 -5.74 -6.65
CA TYR A 99 8.25 -5.69 -7.35
C TYR A 99 7.41 -6.95 -7.19
N ALA A 100 8.03 -8.13 -7.30
CA ALA A 100 7.33 -9.41 -7.28
C ALA A 100 8.11 -10.46 -6.47
N ASP A 101 7.46 -11.59 -6.16
CA ASP A 101 8.16 -12.77 -5.64
C ASP A 101 8.82 -13.47 -6.82
N VAL A 102 10.15 -13.50 -6.78
CA VAL A 102 11.00 -14.01 -7.86
C VAL A 102 11.87 -15.11 -7.29
N HIS A 103 11.71 -16.32 -7.81
CA HIS A 103 12.59 -17.43 -7.49
C HIS A 103 13.92 -17.24 -8.22
N ASN A 104 15.05 -17.48 -7.55
CA ASN A 104 16.38 -17.36 -8.15
C ASN A 104 16.94 -18.76 -8.42
N GLY A 105 17.08 -19.10 -9.70
CA GLY A 105 17.68 -20.35 -10.16
C GLY A 105 19.00 -20.12 -10.90
N ASP A 106 19.70 -21.22 -11.17
CA ASP A 106 21.00 -21.21 -11.84
C ASP A 106 20.96 -21.88 -13.22
N PHE A 107 22.05 -21.74 -13.97
CA PHE A 107 22.17 -22.28 -15.33
C PHE A 107 22.38 -23.81 -15.36
N ALA A 108 22.90 -24.39 -14.27
CA ALA A 108 23.23 -25.80 -14.21
C ALA A 108 21.96 -26.67 -14.14
N HIS A 109 20.96 -26.23 -13.37
CA HIS A 109 19.72 -26.94 -13.11
C HIS A 109 18.50 -26.33 -13.84
N TYR A 110 18.72 -25.70 -15.00
CA TYR A 110 17.72 -24.91 -15.73
C TYR A 110 16.33 -25.57 -15.85
N ASP A 111 16.26 -26.85 -16.25
CA ASP A 111 14.98 -27.53 -16.48
C ASP A 111 14.19 -27.71 -15.17
N ASP A 112 14.86 -28.17 -14.11
CA ASP A 112 14.25 -28.33 -12.79
C ASP A 112 13.82 -26.98 -12.19
N GLU A 113 14.68 -25.97 -12.30
CA GLU A 113 14.43 -24.62 -11.76
C GLU A 113 13.27 -23.90 -12.47
N THR A 114 13.05 -24.17 -13.76
CA THR A 114 12.00 -23.48 -14.54
C THR A 114 10.68 -24.25 -14.60
N LYS A 115 10.66 -25.52 -14.19
CA LYS A 115 9.53 -26.44 -14.35
C LYS A 115 8.18 -25.88 -13.90
N TYR A 116 8.11 -25.32 -12.69
CA TYR A 116 6.86 -24.88 -12.04
C TYR A 116 6.52 -23.40 -12.25
N PHE A 117 7.28 -22.71 -13.09
CA PHE A 117 7.12 -21.28 -13.38
C PHE A 117 6.51 -21.09 -14.77
N ASN A 118 5.61 -20.12 -14.92
CA ASN A 118 5.05 -19.76 -16.23
C ASN A 118 5.87 -18.65 -16.90
N THR A 119 6.70 -17.94 -16.14
CA THR A 119 7.50 -16.80 -16.61
C THR A 119 8.95 -16.97 -16.20
N VAL A 120 9.83 -16.94 -17.19
CA VAL A 120 11.27 -17.13 -17.04
C VAL A 120 11.97 -15.84 -17.46
N ILE A 121 12.70 -15.23 -16.53
CA ILE A 121 13.59 -14.10 -16.81
C ILE A 121 15.01 -14.65 -16.87
N ILE A 122 15.73 -14.39 -17.95
CA ILE A 122 17.12 -14.80 -18.10
C ILE A 122 17.97 -13.57 -18.29
N ALA A 123 19.06 -13.44 -17.54
CA ALA A 123 19.96 -12.31 -17.65
C ALA A 123 21.42 -12.78 -17.81
N GLY A 124 22.12 -12.18 -18.78
CA GLY A 124 23.50 -12.55 -19.09
C GLY A 124 24.25 -11.53 -19.95
N THR A 125 25.58 -11.60 -19.96
CA THR A 125 26.42 -10.97 -21.01
C THR A 125 26.59 -11.93 -22.19
N ALA A 126 27.18 -11.47 -23.30
CA ALA A 126 27.53 -12.31 -24.44
C ALA A 126 28.32 -13.58 -24.05
N ALA A 127 29.23 -13.48 -23.07
CA ALA A 127 30.04 -14.61 -22.60
C ALA A 127 29.23 -15.61 -21.76
N ASP A 128 28.15 -15.14 -21.12
CA ASP A 128 27.28 -15.98 -20.29
C ASP A 128 26.23 -16.71 -21.16
N LEU A 129 25.64 -16.01 -22.13
CA LEU A 129 24.55 -16.51 -22.99
C LEU A 129 25.06 -17.28 -24.21
N ARG A 130 25.91 -18.27 -23.96
CA ARG A 130 26.49 -19.12 -25.01
C ARG A 130 25.43 -19.97 -25.72
N SER A 131 25.70 -20.37 -26.96
CA SER A 131 24.77 -21.14 -27.79
C SER A 131 24.30 -22.44 -27.14
N ASP A 132 25.18 -23.15 -26.41
CA ASP A 132 24.84 -24.39 -25.68
C ASP A 132 23.78 -24.15 -24.61
N PHE A 133 23.85 -23.03 -23.91
CA PHE A 133 22.86 -22.65 -22.90
C PHE A 133 21.56 -22.19 -23.55
N MET A 134 21.63 -21.41 -24.64
CA MET A 134 20.45 -20.91 -25.34
C MET A 134 19.59 -22.03 -25.95
N LEU A 135 20.18 -23.20 -26.24
CA LEU A 135 19.43 -24.41 -26.58
C LEU A 135 18.54 -24.90 -25.43
N LYS A 136 18.98 -24.80 -24.18
CA LYS A 136 18.14 -25.11 -23.00
C LYS A 136 17.02 -24.09 -22.84
N VAL A 137 17.32 -22.81 -23.02
CA VAL A 137 16.35 -21.72 -22.94
C VAL A 137 15.18 -21.91 -23.91
N ARG A 138 15.47 -22.41 -25.11
CA ARG A 138 14.45 -22.75 -26.11
C ARG A 138 13.38 -23.71 -25.56
N GLN A 139 13.73 -24.63 -24.66
CA GLN A 139 12.78 -25.56 -24.09
C GLN A 139 11.65 -24.85 -23.32
N SER A 140 11.93 -23.72 -22.68
CA SER A 140 10.90 -22.92 -22.01
C SER A 140 9.86 -22.37 -22.99
N LEU A 141 10.29 -21.94 -24.18
CA LEU A 141 9.39 -21.47 -25.24
C LEU A 141 8.56 -22.62 -25.83
N VAL A 142 9.16 -23.81 -26.01
CA VAL A 142 8.44 -25.03 -26.43
C VAL A 142 7.37 -25.42 -25.40
N ASN A 143 7.68 -25.24 -24.11
CA ASN A 143 6.76 -25.49 -23.01
C ASN A 143 5.75 -24.33 -22.78
N ASN A 144 5.63 -23.40 -23.73
CA ASN A 144 4.71 -22.26 -23.71
C ASN A 144 4.88 -21.33 -22.50
N LYS A 145 6.09 -21.22 -21.95
CA LYS A 145 6.41 -20.25 -20.89
C LYS A 145 6.67 -18.87 -21.51
N GLN A 146 6.37 -17.81 -20.78
CA GLN A 146 6.80 -16.46 -21.14
C GLN A 146 8.31 -16.34 -20.88
N LEU A 147 9.06 -15.83 -21.86
CA LEU A 147 10.51 -15.63 -21.72
C LEU A 147 10.87 -14.15 -21.87
N ILE A 148 11.53 -13.60 -20.84
CA ILE A 148 12.19 -12.29 -20.90
C ILE A 148 13.70 -12.54 -20.92
N LEU A 149 14.34 -12.29 -22.07
CA LEU A 149 15.80 -12.39 -22.20
C LEU A 149 16.42 -11.00 -22.07
N VAL A 150 17.28 -10.85 -21.08
CA VAL A 150 18.04 -9.63 -20.78
C VAL A 150 19.49 -9.81 -21.17
N ARG A 151 19.97 -8.93 -22.05
CA ARG A 151 21.35 -8.90 -22.55
C ARG A 151 22.06 -7.63 -22.07
N PHE A 152 23.20 -7.78 -21.43
CA PHE A 152 24.04 -6.63 -21.04
C PHE A 152 25.21 -6.48 -22.02
N GLU A 153 24.93 -5.89 -23.20
CA GLU A 153 25.90 -5.67 -24.27
C GLU A 153 25.44 -4.60 -25.28
N ASP A 154 26.40 -3.98 -25.98
CA ASP A 154 26.11 -2.99 -27.01
C ASP A 154 25.66 -3.67 -28.31
N ASN A 155 24.33 -3.75 -28.48
CA ASN A 155 23.53 -3.78 -29.71
C ASN A 155 24.01 -4.49 -30.99
N SER A 156 25.01 -5.38 -30.95
CA SER A 156 25.31 -6.21 -32.11
C SER A 156 24.16 -7.22 -32.25
N VAL A 157 23.36 -7.03 -33.31
CA VAL A 157 22.16 -7.80 -33.69
C VAL A 157 22.56 -9.20 -34.19
N ASN A 158 23.49 -9.85 -33.51
CA ASN A 158 23.77 -11.25 -33.75
C ASN A 158 22.58 -12.04 -33.25
N ASN A 159 21.97 -12.81 -34.14
CA ASN A 159 20.87 -13.69 -33.79
C ASN A 159 21.38 -14.71 -32.76
N ILE A 160 20.95 -14.55 -31.52
CA ILE A 160 21.35 -15.42 -30.41
C ILE A 160 20.70 -16.81 -30.50
N TRP A 161 19.69 -16.95 -31.36
CA TRP A 161 19.01 -18.20 -31.62
C TRP A 161 19.77 -19.00 -32.69
N PRO A 162 20.25 -20.22 -32.39
CA PRO A 162 21.09 -21.01 -33.29
C PRO A 162 20.50 -21.27 -34.69
N ASP A 163 19.17 -21.23 -34.84
CA ASP A 163 18.47 -21.73 -36.05
C ASP A 163 17.51 -20.72 -36.73
N GLY A 164 17.51 -19.45 -36.34
CA GLY A 164 16.65 -18.43 -37.01
C GLY A 164 15.13 -18.59 -36.85
N GLN A 165 14.66 -19.48 -35.97
CA GLN A 165 13.23 -19.69 -35.73
C GLN A 165 12.57 -18.49 -35.01
N SER A 166 11.29 -18.28 -35.32
CA SER A 166 10.45 -17.28 -34.64
C SER A 166 9.66 -17.94 -33.52
N PHE A 167 9.60 -17.28 -32.36
CA PHE A 167 8.87 -17.73 -31.18
C PHE A 167 7.77 -16.73 -30.81
N SER A 168 6.65 -17.24 -30.29
CA SER A 168 5.41 -16.46 -30.04
C SER A 168 5.19 -15.99 -28.59
N ASN A 169 6.16 -16.16 -27.69
CA ASN A 169 6.06 -15.74 -26.28
C ASN A 169 7.41 -15.29 -25.67
N TYR A 170 8.04 -14.33 -26.34
CA TYR A 170 9.42 -13.94 -26.14
C TYR A 170 9.61 -12.43 -26.21
N THR A 171 10.35 -11.87 -25.25
CA THR A 171 10.82 -10.49 -25.27
C THR A 171 12.32 -10.41 -25.04
N GLU A 172 12.98 -9.64 -25.90
CA GLU A 172 14.42 -9.39 -25.86
C GLU A 172 14.69 -7.96 -25.42
N VAL A 173 15.36 -7.83 -24.29
CA VAL A 173 15.74 -6.56 -23.66
C VAL A 173 17.25 -6.46 -23.65
N THR A 174 17.77 -5.28 -23.97
CA THR A 174 19.22 -5.02 -23.90
C THR A 174 19.55 -3.74 -23.15
N TYR A 175 20.74 -3.72 -22.57
CA TYR A 175 21.39 -2.54 -22.00
C TYR A 175 22.86 -2.53 -22.44
N PRO A 176 23.41 -1.38 -22.90
CA PRO A 176 24.73 -1.34 -23.57
C PRO A 176 25.94 -1.66 -22.69
N SER A 177 25.76 -1.80 -21.37
CA SER A 177 26.84 -2.05 -20.41
C SER A 177 26.40 -3.00 -19.29
N PHE A 178 27.38 -3.59 -18.62
CA PHE A 178 27.17 -4.40 -17.41
C PHE A 178 27.67 -3.66 -16.17
N SER A 179 26.78 -2.92 -15.52
CA SER A 179 27.04 -2.16 -14.29
C SER A 179 25.92 -2.37 -13.27
N VAL A 180 26.14 -1.94 -12.03
CA VAL A 180 25.10 -1.92 -10.97
C VAL A 180 23.86 -1.16 -11.44
N SER A 181 24.04 0.03 -12.03
CA SER A 181 22.94 0.85 -12.55
C SER A 181 22.24 0.18 -13.72
N ALA A 182 22.97 -0.48 -14.63
CA ALA A 182 22.38 -1.21 -15.74
C ALA A 182 21.46 -2.35 -15.24
N GLN A 183 21.95 -3.16 -14.30
CA GLN A 183 21.18 -4.23 -13.69
C GLN A 183 19.89 -3.71 -13.05
N ARG A 184 20.01 -2.68 -12.22
CA ARG A 184 18.86 -2.03 -11.57
C ARG A 184 17.87 -1.47 -12.60
N ASN A 185 18.35 -0.76 -13.61
CA ASN A 185 17.50 -0.09 -14.60
C ASN A 185 16.70 -1.08 -15.46
N VAL A 186 17.32 -2.17 -15.90
CA VAL A 186 16.60 -3.20 -16.66
C VAL A 186 15.57 -3.90 -15.78
N ALA A 187 15.93 -4.26 -14.54
CA ALA A 187 14.99 -4.88 -13.60
C ALA A 187 13.76 -3.98 -13.35
N MET A 188 13.96 -2.67 -13.13
CA MET A 188 12.86 -1.73 -13.02
C MET A 188 12.03 -1.63 -14.32
N SER A 189 12.67 -1.68 -15.49
CA SER A 189 11.97 -1.60 -16.78
C SER A 189 11.04 -2.80 -17.02
N ILE A 190 11.44 -4.01 -16.59
CA ILE A 190 10.61 -5.22 -16.70
C ILE A 190 9.29 -5.09 -15.93
N PHE A 191 9.30 -4.38 -14.81
CA PHE A 191 8.10 -4.17 -13.98
C PHE A 191 7.44 -2.79 -14.20
N GLY A 192 8.01 -1.92 -15.01
CA GLY A 192 7.47 -0.57 -15.26
C GLY A 192 7.83 0.47 -14.21
N GLY A 193 8.84 0.21 -13.37
CA GLY A 193 9.45 1.23 -12.52
C GLY A 193 10.32 2.24 -13.27
N LEU A 194 10.74 1.89 -14.49
CA LEU A 194 11.34 2.81 -15.46
C LEU A 194 10.69 2.61 -16.83
N ALA A 195 10.45 3.70 -17.54
CA ALA A 195 10.03 3.68 -18.93
C ALA A 195 11.21 3.31 -19.84
N VAL A 196 10.95 2.48 -20.85
CA VAL A 196 11.85 2.24 -21.98
C VAL A 196 11.60 3.33 -22.99
N THR A 197 12.55 4.26 -23.13
CA THR A 197 12.40 5.44 -24.00
C THR A 197 13.18 5.34 -25.31
N GLN A 198 14.05 4.34 -25.43
CA GLN A 198 14.91 4.10 -26.58
C GLN A 198 14.43 2.90 -27.42
N GLY A 199 14.81 2.91 -28.70
CA GLY A 199 14.48 1.82 -29.61
C GLY A 199 13.04 1.87 -30.15
N PRO A 200 12.63 0.81 -30.87
CA PRO A 200 11.34 0.79 -31.57
C PRO A 200 10.15 0.54 -30.66
N ASN A 201 10.35 -0.20 -29.56
CA ASN A 201 9.31 -0.52 -28.59
C ASN A 201 9.53 0.29 -27.32
N LYS A 202 8.64 1.24 -27.06
CA LYS A 202 8.70 2.14 -25.90
C LYS A 202 7.62 1.77 -24.89
N THR A 203 7.88 2.09 -23.63
CA THR A 203 6.93 1.87 -22.53
C THR A 203 6.78 3.15 -21.72
N GLU A 204 5.82 3.15 -20.80
CA GLU A 204 5.64 4.20 -19.81
C GLU A 204 6.00 3.69 -18.41
N GLN A 205 6.33 4.61 -17.50
CA GLN A 205 6.48 4.26 -16.09
C GLN A 205 5.09 4.04 -15.50
N THR A 206 4.87 2.87 -14.92
CA THR A 206 3.59 2.44 -14.35
C THR A 206 3.71 1.98 -12.89
N ARG A 207 4.92 1.84 -12.37
CA ARG A 207 5.22 1.45 -10.99
C ARG A 207 6.26 2.39 -10.37
N LEU A 208 6.49 2.22 -9.07
CA LEU A 208 7.49 2.98 -8.35
C LEU A 208 8.89 2.78 -8.96
N GLN A 209 9.62 3.87 -9.13
CA GLN A 209 11.05 3.86 -9.41
C GLN A 209 11.80 3.78 -8.08
N TYR A 210 12.78 2.88 -7.96
CA TYR A 210 13.65 2.80 -6.78
C TYR A 210 15.00 3.45 -7.08
N THR A 211 15.23 4.65 -6.55
CA THR A 211 16.49 5.39 -6.75
C THR A 211 17.34 5.34 -5.49
N LEU A 212 18.62 5.69 -5.65
CA LEU A 212 19.52 5.95 -4.52
C LEU A 212 19.63 7.45 -4.24
N GLY A 213 18.57 8.22 -4.50
CA GLY A 213 18.58 9.68 -4.36
C GLY A 213 19.35 10.40 -5.48
N GLU A 214 19.66 9.71 -6.57
CA GLU A 214 20.25 10.27 -7.78
C GLU A 214 19.20 11.14 -8.50
N ASP A 215 19.59 12.37 -8.88
CA ASP A 215 18.95 13.16 -9.93
C ASP A 215 17.53 13.73 -9.71
N ALA A 216 17.12 13.98 -8.46
CA ALA A 216 15.83 14.64 -8.19
C ALA A 216 15.90 16.18 -8.13
N GLY A 217 17.09 16.79 -8.20
CA GLY A 217 17.26 18.23 -7.88
C GLY A 217 16.98 18.58 -6.41
N ILE A 218 16.89 17.56 -5.55
CA ILE A 218 16.58 17.65 -4.12
C ILE A 218 17.86 17.34 -3.32
N ASP A 219 18.13 18.09 -2.25
CA ASP A 219 19.24 17.83 -1.34
C ASP A 219 18.97 16.60 -0.44
N ILE A 220 19.05 15.41 -1.05
CA ILE A 220 18.83 14.13 -0.36
C ILE A 220 19.86 13.89 0.74
N ALA A 221 21.10 14.34 0.56
CA ALA A 221 22.17 14.19 1.56
C ALA A 221 21.88 15.03 2.82
N GLY A 222 21.47 16.30 2.64
CA GLY A 222 21.06 17.17 3.73
C GLY A 222 19.80 16.65 4.45
N MET A 223 18.80 16.18 3.69
CA MET A 223 17.61 15.54 4.24
C MET A 223 17.98 14.30 5.08
N THR A 224 18.82 13.42 4.53
CA THR A 224 19.29 12.21 5.21
C THR A 224 19.98 12.54 6.52
N THR A 225 20.88 13.53 6.52
CA THR A 225 21.61 13.94 7.73
C THR A 225 20.67 14.39 8.85
N LYS A 226 19.62 15.15 8.51
CA LYS A 226 18.62 15.61 9.47
C LYS A 226 17.74 14.47 9.99
N ILE A 227 17.27 13.57 9.10
CA ILE A 227 16.46 12.42 9.49
C ILE A 227 17.30 11.46 10.37
N ASP A 228 18.57 11.24 10.04
CA ASP A 228 19.51 10.45 10.84
C ASP A 228 19.64 11.01 12.26
N ALA A 229 19.76 12.34 12.40
CA ALA A 229 19.83 12.98 13.70
C ALA A 229 18.54 12.79 14.52
N ILE A 230 17.37 12.99 13.91
CA ILE A 230 16.07 12.86 14.59
C ILE A 230 15.81 11.41 15.01
N THR A 231 16.11 10.44 14.15
CA THR A 231 15.94 9.01 14.46
C THR A 231 16.92 8.55 15.54
N ALA A 232 18.18 9.01 15.50
CA ALA A 232 19.16 8.74 16.56
C ALA A 232 18.71 9.33 17.92
N GLU A 233 18.15 10.54 17.91
CA GLU A 233 17.53 11.17 19.08
C GLU A 233 16.38 10.31 19.61
N GLY A 234 15.46 9.88 18.74
CA GLY A 234 14.33 9.02 19.09
C GLY A 234 14.75 7.67 19.68
N ILE A 235 15.80 7.03 19.15
CA ILE A 235 16.34 5.78 19.70
C ILE A 235 16.96 6.03 21.07
N LYS A 236 17.81 7.05 21.21
CA LYS A 236 18.47 7.43 22.47
C LYS A 236 17.45 7.79 23.56
N GLY A 237 16.40 8.50 23.19
CA GLY A 237 15.27 8.88 24.05
C GLY A 237 14.30 7.73 24.35
N ARG A 238 14.60 6.50 23.91
CA ARG A 238 13.74 5.32 24.07
C ARG A 238 12.32 5.51 23.50
N GLY A 239 12.25 6.16 22.34
CA GLY A 239 11.04 6.27 21.53
C GLY A 239 10.68 4.96 20.85
N ALA A 240 11.61 4.37 20.11
CA ALA A 240 11.51 3.00 19.61
C ALA A 240 12.91 2.41 19.44
N PRO A 241 13.11 1.09 19.55
CA PRO A 241 14.42 0.48 19.32
C PRO A 241 14.73 0.35 17.83
N GLY A 242 13.72 0.08 17.00
CA GLY A 242 13.83 -0.09 15.56
C GLY A 242 12.87 0.81 14.79
N MET A 243 13.36 1.39 13.70
CA MET A 243 12.55 2.24 12.81
C MET A 243 12.89 1.99 11.34
N VAL A 244 11.92 2.16 10.45
CA VAL A 244 12.14 2.27 8.99
C VAL A 244 11.46 3.55 8.52
N VAL A 245 12.20 4.38 7.78
CA VAL A 245 11.69 5.61 7.19
C VAL A 245 11.78 5.50 5.68
N MET A 246 10.69 5.80 4.98
CA MET A 246 10.64 5.84 3.52
C MET A 246 9.94 7.11 3.03
N VAL A 247 10.48 7.71 1.97
CA VAL A 247 9.94 8.87 1.29
C VAL A 247 9.82 8.58 -0.20
N VAL A 248 8.63 8.80 -0.74
CA VAL A 248 8.34 8.70 -2.18
C VAL A 248 7.98 10.08 -2.70
N LYS A 249 8.60 10.51 -3.79
CA LYS A 249 8.29 11.77 -4.47
C LYS A 249 8.15 11.54 -5.96
N ASP A 250 7.06 12.02 -6.57
CA ASP A 250 6.80 11.92 -8.02
C ASP A 250 6.95 10.48 -8.57
N GLY A 251 6.48 9.49 -7.81
CA GLY A 251 6.58 8.08 -8.18
C GLY A 251 7.96 7.44 -7.96
N GLN A 252 8.88 8.13 -7.28
CA GLN A 252 10.23 7.65 -7.00
C GLN A 252 10.46 7.48 -5.50
N VAL A 253 10.99 6.34 -5.08
CA VAL A 253 11.53 6.15 -3.73
C VAL A 253 12.87 6.88 -3.66
N ILE A 254 12.85 8.08 -3.08
CA ILE A 254 14.04 8.97 -2.95
C ILE A 254 14.80 8.75 -1.66
N PHE A 255 14.18 8.09 -0.68
CA PHE A 255 14.78 7.77 0.61
C PHE A 255 14.15 6.52 1.21
N GLU A 256 14.98 5.59 1.68
CA GLU A 256 14.54 4.39 2.41
C GLU A 256 15.68 3.91 3.32
N LYS A 257 15.49 3.97 4.64
CA LYS A 257 16.52 3.57 5.61
C LYS A 257 15.95 2.92 6.85
N GLY A 258 16.62 1.87 7.31
CA GLY A 258 16.40 1.22 8.60
C GLY A 258 17.32 1.79 9.67
N TYR A 259 16.80 1.93 10.89
CA TYR A 259 17.49 2.51 12.04
C TYR A 259 17.37 1.61 13.27
N GLY A 260 18.43 1.63 14.08
CA GLY A 260 18.49 0.89 15.34
C GLY A 260 18.44 -0.63 15.14
N ALA A 261 17.80 -1.30 16.08
CA ALA A 261 17.74 -2.75 16.15
C ALA A 261 16.34 -3.22 16.57
N HIS A 262 16.05 -4.50 16.40
CA HIS A 262 14.76 -5.08 16.78
C HIS A 262 14.41 -4.84 18.27
N THR A 263 15.42 -4.77 19.15
CA THR A 263 15.25 -4.45 20.57
C THR A 263 16.39 -3.54 21.05
N TYR A 264 16.21 -2.80 22.16
CA TYR A 264 17.25 -1.88 22.68
C TYR A 264 18.55 -2.55 23.09
N ARG A 265 18.50 -3.85 23.44
CA ARG A 265 19.67 -4.65 23.82
C ARG A 265 20.07 -5.65 22.74
N GLY A 266 19.35 -5.69 21.63
CA GLY A 266 19.51 -6.67 20.57
C GLY A 266 20.63 -6.30 19.61
N ILE A 267 21.21 -7.31 18.98
CA ILE A 267 22.22 -7.17 17.92
C ILE A 267 21.64 -7.27 16.51
N VAL A 268 20.35 -7.60 16.38
CA VAL A 268 19.67 -7.75 15.09
C VAL A 268 19.30 -6.36 14.56
N PRO A 269 19.97 -5.84 13.52
CA PRO A 269 19.69 -4.50 13.01
C PRO A 269 18.34 -4.48 12.30
N THR A 270 17.63 -3.35 12.40
CA THR A 270 16.39 -3.15 11.65
C THR A 270 16.70 -3.04 10.16
N LYS A 271 16.06 -3.89 9.35
CA LYS A 271 16.22 -3.91 7.89
C LYS A 271 15.02 -3.26 7.21
N LYS A 272 15.27 -2.72 6.02
CA LYS A 272 14.24 -2.11 5.15
C LYS A 272 13.12 -3.10 4.77
N SER A 273 13.45 -4.40 4.74
CA SER A 273 12.56 -5.52 4.40
C SER A 273 11.91 -6.21 5.61
N ASP A 274 12.13 -5.68 6.81
CA ASP A 274 11.47 -6.20 8.01
C ASP A 274 9.96 -5.90 7.98
N ILE A 275 9.21 -6.80 8.61
CA ILE A 275 7.76 -6.78 8.65
C ILE A 275 7.31 -6.26 10.02
N PHE A 276 6.50 -5.21 10.03
CA PHE A 276 6.02 -4.55 11.23
C PHE A 276 4.51 -4.81 11.43
N ASP A 277 4.06 -4.77 12.68
CA ASP A 277 2.64 -4.69 13.02
C ASP A 277 2.12 -3.28 12.66
N MET A 278 1.17 -3.21 11.73
CA MET A 278 0.62 -1.94 11.23
C MET A 278 -0.32 -1.25 12.22
N ALA A 279 -0.79 -1.97 13.25
CA ALA A 279 -1.83 -1.51 14.15
C ALA A 279 -2.99 -0.85 13.38
N SER A 280 -3.37 0.38 13.72
CA SER A 280 -4.48 1.10 13.08
C SER A 280 -4.26 1.49 11.62
N ILE A 281 -3.05 1.38 11.05
CA ILE A 281 -2.89 1.50 9.59
C ILE A 281 -3.68 0.38 8.87
N SER A 282 -3.92 -0.76 9.53
CA SER A 282 -4.79 -1.86 9.03
C SER A 282 -6.16 -1.38 8.56
N LYS A 283 -6.69 -0.30 9.15
CA LYS A 283 -7.95 0.33 8.73
C LYS A 283 -7.89 0.72 7.26
N ILE A 284 -6.89 1.49 6.89
CA ILE A 284 -6.78 2.09 5.56
C ILE A 284 -6.13 1.17 4.54
N VAL A 285 -5.36 0.15 4.95
CA VAL A 285 -4.71 -0.78 3.99
C VAL A 285 -5.43 -2.12 3.86
N GLY A 286 -6.27 -2.50 4.84
CA GLY A 286 -7.03 -3.74 4.84
C GLY A 286 -8.51 -3.50 4.56
N THR A 287 -9.22 -2.89 5.51
CA THR A 287 -10.68 -2.75 5.45
C THR A 287 -11.15 -1.73 4.42
N THR A 288 -10.58 -0.53 4.41
CA THR A 288 -11.01 0.55 3.52
C THR A 288 -10.97 0.16 2.02
N PRO A 289 -9.91 -0.45 1.46
CA PRO A 289 -9.91 -0.84 0.05
C PRO A 289 -10.97 -1.90 -0.29
N VAL A 290 -11.30 -2.80 0.64
CA VAL A 290 -12.43 -3.73 0.45
C VAL A 290 -13.74 -2.95 0.34
N VAL A 291 -13.98 -2.03 1.27
CA VAL A 291 -15.18 -1.19 1.29
C VAL A 291 -15.27 -0.26 0.06
N MET A 292 -14.15 0.28 -0.41
CA MET A 292 -14.07 1.04 -1.66
C MET A 292 -14.55 0.22 -2.85
N HIS A 293 -14.07 -1.02 -2.96
CA HIS A 293 -14.46 -1.93 -4.04
C HIS A 293 -15.95 -2.29 -3.96
N LEU A 294 -16.44 -2.62 -2.75
CA LEU A 294 -17.86 -2.95 -2.56
C LEU A 294 -18.79 -1.77 -2.86
N GLN A 295 -18.39 -0.55 -2.49
CA GLN A 295 -19.16 0.66 -2.78
C GLN A 295 -19.19 0.97 -4.28
N GLU A 296 -18.04 0.89 -4.97
CA GLU A 296 -17.98 1.25 -6.40
C GLU A 296 -18.63 0.22 -7.33
N THR A 297 -18.71 -1.04 -6.88
CA THR A 297 -19.42 -2.13 -7.56
C THR A 297 -20.90 -2.17 -7.18
N HIS A 298 -21.35 -1.25 -6.32
CA HIS A 298 -22.72 -1.18 -5.79
C HIS A 298 -23.14 -2.44 -5.01
N ALA A 299 -22.19 -3.22 -4.51
CA ALA A 299 -22.44 -4.36 -3.61
C ALA A 299 -22.83 -3.89 -2.20
N ILE A 300 -22.38 -2.69 -1.82
CA ILE A 300 -22.90 -1.95 -0.68
C ILE A 300 -23.25 -0.52 -1.09
N ASP A 301 -24.06 0.11 -0.26
CA ASP A 301 -24.39 1.52 -0.22
C ASP A 301 -24.06 2.03 1.19
N LEU A 302 -23.10 2.96 1.27
CA LEU A 302 -22.67 3.59 2.52
C LEU A 302 -23.79 4.38 3.21
N ASP A 303 -24.81 4.85 2.48
CA ASP A 303 -25.94 5.57 3.07
C ASP A 303 -27.06 4.64 3.55
N SER A 304 -26.93 3.34 3.31
CA SER A 304 -27.75 2.31 3.94
C SER A 304 -27.26 1.98 5.36
N THR A 305 -28.07 1.25 6.12
CA THR A 305 -27.89 1.08 7.56
C THR A 305 -27.24 -0.25 7.92
N MET A 306 -26.66 -0.31 9.12
CA MET A 306 -26.09 -1.53 9.67
C MET A 306 -27.14 -2.67 9.75
N GLY A 307 -28.39 -2.35 10.10
CA GLY A 307 -29.48 -3.32 10.14
C GLY A 307 -29.89 -3.86 8.77
N TYR A 308 -29.62 -3.13 7.68
CA TYR A 308 -29.85 -3.65 6.32
C TYR A 308 -28.92 -4.83 6.00
N TYR A 309 -27.63 -4.66 6.29
CA TYR A 309 -26.59 -5.67 5.97
C TYR A 309 -26.44 -6.76 7.03
N LEU A 310 -26.64 -6.44 8.30
CA LEU A 310 -26.40 -7.35 9.43
C LEU A 310 -27.71 -7.61 10.17
N TRP A 311 -28.28 -8.81 9.99
CA TRP A 311 -29.59 -9.14 10.58
C TRP A 311 -29.59 -9.03 12.11
N GLN A 312 -28.50 -9.39 12.78
CA GLN A 312 -28.37 -9.32 14.24
C GLN A 312 -28.46 -7.87 14.75
N ALA A 313 -28.05 -6.89 13.94
CA ALA A 313 -28.17 -5.48 14.27
C ALA A 313 -29.62 -4.97 14.25
N LYS A 314 -30.54 -5.63 13.53
CA LYS A 314 -31.95 -5.22 13.44
C LYS A 314 -32.66 -5.18 14.80
N GLN A 315 -32.17 -5.96 15.76
CA GLN A 315 -32.74 -6.10 17.09
C GLN A 315 -32.00 -5.27 18.15
N THR A 316 -31.13 -4.33 17.74
CA THR A 316 -30.31 -3.54 18.68
C THR A 316 -30.46 -2.04 18.45
N ASN A 317 -29.83 -1.25 19.34
CA ASN A 317 -29.70 0.19 19.21
C ASN A 317 -28.84 0.64 18.01
N LYS A 318 -28.37 -0.29 17.17
CA LYS A 318 -27.51 -0.03 16.00
C LYS A 318 -28.21 -0.21 14.66
N LYS A 319 -29.47 -0.65 14.64
CA LYS A 319 -30.21 -1.02 13.42
C LYS A 319 -30.23 0.08 12.35
N ASP A 320 -30.37 1.35 12.77
CA ASP A 320 -30.58 2.49 11.87
C ASP A 320 -29.28 3.29 11.63
N ILE A 321 -28.14 2.81 12.11
CA ILE A 321 -26.86 3.53 11.96
C ILE A 321 -26.36 3.41 10.51
N PRO A 322 -26.16 4.52 9.78
CA PRO A 322 -25.62 4.49 8.43
C PRO A 322 -24.17 4.00 8.40
N LEU A 323 -23.81 3.18 7.41
CA LEU A 323 -22.43 2.71 7.24
C LEU A 323 -21.43 3.85 7.03
N ARG A 324 -21.84 4.96 6.40
CA ARG A 324 -21.05 6.18 6.26
C ARG A 324 -20.60 6.71 7.63
N SER A 325 -21.53 6.85 8.58
CA SER A 325 -21.22 7.29 9.95
C SER A 325 -20.31 6.28 10.67
N VAL A 326 -20.43 4.99 10.37
CA VAL A 326 -19.53 3.96 10.92
C VAL A 326 -18.08 4.20 10.46
N LEU A 327 -17.83 4.40 9.16
CA LEU A 327 -16.48 4.67 8.61
C LEU A 327 -15.88 6.00 9.07
N LEU A 328 -16.72 7.00 9.32
CA LEU A 328 -16.30 8.31 9.83
C LEU A 328 -16.03 8.30 11.33
N HIS A 329 -16.29 7.19 12.03
CA HIS A 329 -16.30 7.11 13.50
C HIS A 329 -17.28 8.12 14.13
N GLU A 330 -18.43 8.30 13.51
CA GLU A 330 -19.52 9.17 13.96
C GLU A 330 -20.78 8.39 14.35
N ALA A 331 -20.71 7.06 14.31
CA ALA A 331 -21.79 6.17 14.72
C ALA A 331 -22.10 6.21 16.23
N GLY A 332 -21.28 6.91 17.03
CA GLY A 332 -21.45 7.00 18.49
C GLY A 332 -21.05 5.73 19.24
N PHE A 333 -20.36 4.78 18.59
CA PHE A 333 -19.97 3.53 19.20
C PHE A 333 -19.06 3.69 20.41
N THR A 334 -19.14 2.72 21.33
CA THR A 334 -18.17 2.59 22.42
C THR A 334 -16.76 2.49 21.83
N PRO A 335 -15.79 3.33 22.28
CA PRO A 335 -14.47 3.40 21.67
C PRO A 335 -13.72 2.06 21.64
N PHE A 336 -13.70 1.38 22.79
CA PHE A 336 -12.93 0.17 23.01
C PHE A 336 -13.64 -0.70 24.05
N ILE A 337 -13.72 -2.01 23.77
CA ILE A 337 -14.22 -3.01 24.72
C ILE A 337 -13.05 -3.93 25.08
N PRO A 338 -12.63 -4.00 26.36
CA PRO A 338 -11.52 -4.86 26.78
C PRO A 338 -11.96 -6.32 26.89
N PHE A 339 -12.18 -6.99 25.75
CA PHE A 339 -12.74 -8.35 25.68
C PHE A 339 -11.99 -9.39 26.53
N TYR A 340 -10.68 -9.21 26.71
CA TYR A 340 -9.85 -10.09 27.55
C TYR A 340 -10.24 -10.06 29.03
N ARG A 341 -11.00 -9.06 29.49
CA ARG A 341 -11.52 -8.98 30.87
C ARG A 341 -12.76 -9.84 31.09
N TYR A 342 -13.34 -10.40 30.04
CA TYR A 342 -14.49 -11.30 30.09
C TYR A 342 -14.09 -12.77 30.00
N LEU A 343 -12.78 -13.07 29.99
CA LEU A 343 -12.28 -14.44 29.96
C LEU A 343 -12.64 -15.18 31.25
N GLU A 344 -13.20 -16.37 31.10
CA GLU A 344 -13.49 -17.30 32.17
C GLU A 344 -12.35 -18.32 32.35
N PRO A 345 -12.22 -18.95 33.52
CA PRO A 345 -11.28 -20.05 33.71
C PRO A 345 -11.47 -21.14 32.65
N GLY A 346 -10.41 -21.45 31.91
CA GLY A 346 -10.44 -22.42 30.83
C GLY A 346 -10.66 -21.84 29.44
N ASP A 347 -10.98 -20.56 29.27
CA ASP A 347 -11.09 -19.94 27.93
C ASP A 347 -9.74 -19.84 27.20
N VAL A 348 -8.63 -19.79 27.95
CA VAL A 348 -7.27 -19.73 27.39
C VAL A 348 -6.44 -20.88 27.95
N VAL A 349 -5.82 -21.63 27.05
CA VAL A 349 -4.93 -22.75 27.36
C VAL A 349 -3.54 -22.54 26.75
N SER A 350 -2.54 -23.25 27.26
CA SER A 350 -1.15 -23.08 26.82
C SER A 350 -0.78 -23.87 25.57
N GLN A 351 -1.61 -24.84 25.18
CA GLN A 351 -1.41 -25.70 24.02
C GLN A 351 -2.72 -25.83 23.25
N ALA A 352 -2.65 -25.85 21.93
CA ALA A 352 -3.84 -26.02 21.10
C ALA A 352 -4.50 -27.38 21.35
N ASP A 353 -5.83 -27.39 21.42
CA ASP A 353 -6.66 -28.59 21.49
C ASP A 353 -7.93 -28.40 20.63
N SER A 354 -8.78 -29.42 20.51
CA SER A 354 -9.99 -29.34 19.68
C SER A 354 -10.96 -28.21 20.06
N GLY A 355 -10.89 -27.71 21.30
CA GLY A 355 -11.66 -26.58 21.81
C GLY A 355 -10.94 -25.23 21.69
N HIS A 356 -9.63 -25.19 21.44
CA HIS A 356 -8.79 -23.99 21.46
C HIS A 356 -7.85 -23.91 20.25
N GLN A 357 -8.34 -23.35 19.15
CA GLN A 357 -7.58 -23.22 17.90
C GLN A 357 -7.20 -21.76 17.57
N VAL A 358 -7.69 -20.77 18.33
CA VAL A 358 -7.40 -19.36 18.09
C VAL A 358 -6.09 -18.97 18.78
N GLN A 359 -4.99 -18.92 18.03
CA GLN A 359 -3.68 -18.58 18.60
C GLN A 359 -3.56 -17.07 18.90
N LEU A 360 -3.44 -16.72 20.18
CA LEU A 360 -3.29 -15.32 20.64
C LEU A 360 -1.82 -14.87 20.62
N ALA A 361 -0.92 -15.79 21.00
CA ALA A 361 0.53 -15.63 21.02
C ALA A 361 1.22 -16.99 21.18
N ASP A 362 2.56 -17.01 21.23
CA ASP A 362 3.33 -18.20 21.59
C ASP A 362 2.85 -18.72 22.97
N GLY A 363 2.31 -19.95 23.02
CA GLY A 363 1.85 -20.58 24.26
C GLY A 363 0.52 -20.04 24.82
N ALA A 364 -0.31 -19.39 24.01
CA ALA A 364 -1.65 -18.93 24.41
C ALA A 364 -2.68 -19.15 23.31
N TYR A 365 -3.68 -20.00 23.57
CA TYR A 365 -4.74 -20.36 22.63
C TYR A 365 -6.11 -20.09 23.26
N LEU A 366 -6.92 -19.29 22.59
CA LEU A 366 -8.28 -18.95 22.98
C LEU A 366 -9.27 -20.01 22.49
N ARG A 367 -10.32 -20.23 23.27
CA ARG A 367 -11.39 -21.15 22.90
C ARG A 367 -12.04 -20.76 21.59
N ASN A 368 -12.50 -21.77 20.87
CA ASN A 368 -13.19 -21.62 19.61
C ASN A 368 -14.46 -20.79 19.80
N ASN A 369 -14.86 -20.08 18.75
CA ASN A 369 -16.07 -19.26 18.68
C ASN A 369 -16.16 -18.10 19.68
N TYR A 370 -15.10 -17.75 20.43
CA TYR A 370 -15.15 -16.62 21.39
C TYR A 370 -15.60 -15.29 20.73
N TYR A 371 -15.17 -15.03 19.49
CA TYR A 371 -15.64 -13.87 18.74
C TYR A 371 -17.17 -13.87 18.58
N ARG A 372 -17.75 -14.99 18.13
CA ARG A 372 -19.19 -15.14 17.88
C ARG A 372 -20.00 -15.17 19.17
N ASP A 373 -19.49 -15.84 20.18
CA ASP A 373 -20.25 -16.13 21.40
C ASP A 373 -20.16 -15.00 22.43
N VAL A 374 -19.07 -14.20 22.40
CA VAL A 374 -18.81 -13.13 23.38
C VAL A 374 -18.60 -11.79 22.71
N MET A 375 -17.60 -11.66 21.83
CA MET A 375 -17.17 -10.33 21.36
C MET A 375 -18.26 -9.63 20.54
N TRP A 376 -18.82 -10.31 19.55
CA TRP A 376 -19.84 -9.75 18.67
C TRP A 376 -21.15 -9.42 19.39
N PRO A 377 -21.71 -10.29 20.24
CA PRO A 377 -22.84 -9.93 21.10
C PRO A 377 -22.57 -8.71 22.00
N GLN A 378 -21.39 -8.62 22.61
CA GLN A 378 -21.01 -7.48 23.45
C GLN A 378 -20.95 -6.17 22.64
N MET A 379 -20.37 -6.20 21.43
CA MET A 379 -20.38 -5.04 20.52
C MET A 379 -21.79 -4.64 20.12
N LEU A 380 -22.64 -5.60 19.77
CA LEU A 380 -24.02 -5.35 19.38
C LEU A 380 -24.86 -4.77 20.52
N ALA A 381 -24.63 -5.21 21.76
CA ALA A 381 -25.33 -4.74 22.96
C ALA A 381 -24.78 -3.42 23.53
N SER A 382 -23.57 -3.00 23.16
CA SER A 382 -22.92 -1.82 23.74
C SER A 382 -23.72 -0.53 23.55
N ASP A 383 -23.49 0.44 24.42
CA ASP A 383 -24.10 1.75 24.29
C ASP A 383 -23.65 2.48 23.01
N VAL A 384 -24.55 3.34 22.53
CA VAL A 384 -24.38 4.21 21.37
C VAL A 384 -24.69 5.64 21.80
N LYS A 385 -23.71 6.53 21.66
CA LYS A 385 -23.86 7.98 21.84
C LYS A 385 -24.60 8.60 20.63
N PRO A 386 -25.10 9.84 20.73
CA PRO A 386 -25.73 10.52 19.61
C PRO A 386 -24.84 10.53 18.35
N ILE A 387 -25.40 10.06 17.23
CA ILE A 387 -24.75 9.99 15.92
C ILE A 387 -24.34 11.40 15.46
N GLY A 388 -23.24 11.49 14.73
CA GLY A 388 -22.72 12.73 14.15
C GLY A 388 -21.58 13.36 14.95
N ASN A 389 -21.28 12.84 16.14
CA ASN A 389 -20.11 13.25 16.92
C ASN A 389 -18.97 12.27 16.72
N TYR A 390 -17.78 12.80 16.43
CA TYR A 390 -16.58 11.99 16.26
C TYR A 390 -16.15 11.29 17.56
N VAL A 391 -16.11 9.96 17.51
CA VAL A 391 -15.63 9.07 18.57
C VAL A 391 -14.86 7.92 17.92
N TYR A 392 -13.53 7.99 17.96
CA TYR A 392 -12.68 6.92 17.43
C TYR A 392 -12.98 5.58 18.12
N SER A 393 -13.48 4.62 17.35
CA SER A 393 -13.99 3.34 17.87
C SER A 393 -13.54 2.15 17.03
N ASP A 394 -13.04 1.11 17.69
CA ASP A 394 -12.65 -0.13 17.02
C ASP A 394 -13.86 -0.89 16.46
N ILE A 395 -15.02 -0.76 17.13
CA ILE A 395 -16.29 -1.39 16.72
C ILE A 395 -16.65 -0.98 15.30
N SER A 396 -16.35 0.26 14.91
CA SER A 396 -16.63 0.73 13.54
C SER A 396 -16.04 -0.19 12.49
N MET A 397 -14.82 -0.66 12.70
CA MET A 397 -14.13 -1.44 11.69
C MET A 397 -14.43 -2.93 11.82
N TYR A 398 -14.80 -3.43 13.01
CA TYR A 398 -15.42 -4.75 13.12
C TYR A 398 -16.70 -4.82 12.31
N VAL A 399 -17.58 -3.82 12.41
CA VAL A 399 -18.81 -3.74 11.61
C VAL A 399 -18.49 -3.78 10.11
N MET A 400 -17.52 -3.01 9.64
CA MET A 400 -17.13 -3.00 8.22
C MET A 400 -16.57 -4.34 7.75
N LYS A 401 -15.80 -5.04 8.58
CA LYS A 401 -15.35 -6.41 8.30
C LYS A 401 -16.55 -7.35 8.18
N GLU A 402 -17.46 -7.36 9.16
CA GLU A 402 -18.64 -8.23 9.13
C GLU A 402 -19.52 -7.98 7.91
N VAL A 403 -19.79 -6.71 7.57
CA VAL A 403 -20.52 -6.36 6.34
C VAL A 403 -19.79 -6.91 5.11
N SER A 404 -18.47 -6.69 5.02
CA SER A 404 -17.68 -7.12 3.87
C SER A 404 -17.68 -8.63 3.69
N GLU A 405 -17.51 -9.40 4.76
CA GLU A 405 -17.49 -10.86 4.72
C GLU A 405 -18.87 -11.44 4.40
N HIS A 406 -19.94 -10.84 4.94
CA HIS A 406 -21.32 -11.24 4.61
C HIS A 406 -21.68 -10.99 3.14
N ILE A 407 -21.22 -9.89 2.55
CA ILE A 407 -21.49 -9.54 1.16
C ILE A 407 -20.64 -10.35 0.18
N THR A 408 -19.36 -10.56 0.51
CA THR A 408 -18.44 -11.27 -0.38
C THR A 408 -18.48 -12.78 -0.23
N ALA A 409 -18.99 -13.30 0.89
CA ALA A 409 -18.88 -14.70 1.30
C ALA A 409 -17.42 -15.21 1.33
N VAL A 410 -16.45 -14.31 1.50
CA VAL A 410 -15.01 -14.61 1.57
C VAL A 410 -14.43 -13.93 2.81
N PRO A 411 -13.58 -14.59 3.60
CA PRO A 411 -12.88 -13.95 4.70
C PRO A 411 -12.09 -12.72 4.23
N MET A 412 -12.14 -11.62 4.97
CA MET A 412 -11.63 -10.32 4.51
C MET A 412 -10.12 -10.39 4.18
N GLN A 413 -9.35 -11.18 4.93
CA GLN A 413 -7.93 -11.40 4.70
C GLN A 413 -7.64 -12.06 3.35
N ASP A 414 -8.50 -12.98 2.89
CA ASP A 414 -8.34 -13.65 1.60
C ASP A 414 -8.83 -12.77 0.46
N TYR A 415 -9.91 -12.02 0.71
CA TYR A 415 -10.49 -11.11 -0.25
C TYR A 415 -9.51 -10.00 -0.62
N ILE A 416 -8.90 -9.33 0.36
CA ILE A 416 -7.94 -8.25 0.10
C ILE A 416 -6.64 -8.74 -0.57
N GLN A 417 -6.20 -9.98 -0.27
CA GLN A 417 -5.05 -10.59 -0.93
C GLN A 417 -5.28 -10.70 -2.44
N LYS A 418 -6.44 -11.22 -2.85
CA LYS A 418 -6.80 -11.42 -4.25
C LYS A 418 -7.18 -10.12 -4.96
N LEU A 419 -7.93 -9.26 -4.27
CA LEU A 419 -8.40 -7.98 -4.82
C LEU A 419 -7.22 -7.06 -5.15
N LEU A 420 -6.24 -6.98 -4.23
CA LEU A 420 -5.26 -5.91 -4.26
C LEU A 420 -3.82 -6.39 -4.05
N TYR A 421 -3.50 -7.07 -2.95
CA TYR A 421 -2.10 -7.26 -2.55
C TYR A 421 -1.29 -8.09 -3.54
N GLN A 422 -1.82 -9.25 -3.98
CA GLN A 422 -1.12 -10.11 -4.95
C GLN A 422 -0.99 -9.42 -6.32
N PRO A 423 -2.06 -8.86 -6.92
CA PRO A 423 -1.95 -8.17 -8.22
C PRO A 423 -0.92 -7.04 -8.30
N ILE A 424 -0.83 -6.23 -7.25
CA ILE A 424 0.06 -5.05 -7.25
C ILE A 424 1.44 -5.32 -6.64
N GLY A 425 1.69 -6.52 -6.09
CA GLY A 425 2.99 -6.89 -5.55
C GLY A 425 3.25 -6.41 -4.12
N MET A 426 2.20 -6.29 -3.29
CA MET A 426 2.34 -6.06 -1.84
C MET A 426 2.61 -7.39 -1.12
N LYS A 427 3.83 -7.90 -1.29
CA LYS A 427 4.22 -9.29 -1.01
C LYS A 427 4.18 -9.65 0.47
N THR A 428 4.51 -8.70 1.35
CA THR A 428 4.50 -8.99 2.80
C THR A 428 3.21 -8.57 3.49
N ALA A 429 2.42 -7.69 2.86
CA ALA A 429 1.15 -7.24 3.38
C ALA A 429 0.18 -8.41 3.65
N GLY A 430 -0.47 -8.38 4.80
CA GLY A 430 -1.53 -9.31 5.15
C GLY A 430 -1.60 -9.61 6.64
N TYR A 431 -2.59 -10.40 7.00
CA TYR A 431 -2.83 -10.84 8.38
C TYR A 431 -1.96 -12.07 8.70
N ASN A 432 -1.88 -12.41 10.00
CA ASN A 432 -1.22 -13.61 10.53
C ASN A 432 0.14 -13.94 9.86
N PRO A 433 1.15 -13.05 9.96
CA PRO A 433 2.39 -13.19 9.19
C PRO A 433 3.17 -14.46 9.53
N ARG A 434 2.96 -15.07 10.71
CA ARG A 434 3.63 -16.32 11.14
C ARG A 434 3.21 -17.54 10.31
N GLU A 435 2.07 -17.48 9.64
CA GLU A 435 1.63 -18.51 8.69
C GLU A 435 2.34 -18.40 7.34
N ARG A 436 2.96 -17.25 7.05
CA ARG A 436 3.56 -16.93 5.74
C ARG A 436 5.07 -16.73 5.80
N PHE A 437 5.61 -16.33 6.95
CA PHE A 437 7.00 -15.92 7.11
C PHE A 437 7.64 -16.45 8.39
N ALA A 438 8.95 -16.68 8.32
CA ALA A 438 9.79 -17.03 9.47
C ALA A 438 9.79 -15.91 10.52
N LYS A 439 9.90 -16.28 11.81
CA LYS A 439 9.71 -15.37 12.97
C LYS A 439 10.61 -14.14 12.89
N GLU A 440 11.82 -14.37 12.40
CA GLU A 440 12.95 -13.46 12.33
C GLU A 440 12.73 -12.33 11.32
N ARG A 441 11.77 -12.48 10.41
CA ARG A 441 11.34 -11.40 9.50
C ARG A 441 10.46 -10.36 10.19
N MET A 442 9.89 -10.68 11.35
CA MET A 442 8.97 -9.80 12.08
C MET A 442 9.70 -9.09 13.21
N VAL A 443 9.45 -7.79 13.31
CA VAL A 443 9.98 -6.97 14.39
C VAL A 443 9.20 -7.26 15.69
N PRO A 444 9.88 -7.54 16.83
CA PRO A 444 9.22 -7.69 18.12
C PRO A 444 8.43 -6.44 18.49
N THR A 445 7.19 -6.60 18.91
CA THR A 445 6.25 -5.48 19.11
C THR A 445 6.15 -5.06 20.58
N GLU A 446 5.81 -5.96 21.51
CA GLU A 446 5.68 -5.63 22.94
C GLU A 446 6.02 -6.86 23.78
N ASN A 447 6.68 -6.68 24.93
CA ASN A 447 6.69 -7.69 25.98
C ASN A 447 5.40 -7.56 26.80
N ASP A 448 4.31 -8.21 26.36
CA ASP A 448 2.99 -8.05 26.97
C ASP A 448 2.97 -8.69 28.36
N THR A 449 2.98 -7.87 29.40
CA THR A 449 2.91 -8.30 30.80
C THR A 449 1.49 -8.32 31.35
N SER A 450 0.49 -7.89 30.56
CA SER A 450 -0.88 -7.65 31.01
C SER A 450 -1.82 -8.80 30.67
N PHE A 451 -1.80 -9.27 29.42
CA PHE A 451 -2.74 -10.26 28.90
C PHE A 451 -2.01 -11.55 28.51
N ARG A 452 -1.22 -11.54 27.43
CA ARG A 452 -0.62 -12.76 26.85
C ARG A 452 0.63 -13.24 27.60
N LYS A 453 1.22 -12.40 28.46
CA LYS A 453 2.39 -12.71 29.32
C LYS A 453 3.64 -13.18 28.54
N VAL A 454 3.77 -12.75 27.29
CA VAL A 454 4.88 -13.14 26.40
C VAL A 454 5.33 -11.98 25.50
N LEU A 455 6.53 -12.09 24.94
CA LEU A 455 7.00 -11.20 23.88
C LEU A 455 6.21 -11.46 22.59
N LEU A 456 5.47 -10.46 22.14
CA LEU A 456 4.76 -10.49 20.87
C LEU A 456 5.74 -10.25 19.73
N GLN A 457 5.84 -11.22 18.83
CA GLN A 457 6.62 -11.13 17.60
C GLN A 457 5.89 -11.88 16.48
N GLY A 458 5.33 -11.12 15.54
CA GLY A 458 4.48 -11.67 14.47
C GLY A 458 3.05 -12.03 14.91
N PHE A 459 2.64 -11.60 16.11
CA PHE A 459 1.25 -11.62 16.57
C PHE A 459 0.75 -10.19 16.72
N VAL A 460 -0.49 -9.93 16.34
CA VAL A 460 -1.09 -8.59 16.43
C VAL A 460 -1.06 -8.10 17.88
N HIS A 461 -0.59 -6.87 18.08
CA HIS A 461 -0.50 -6.23 19.38
C HIS A 461 -1.89 -6.00 20.01
N ASP A 462 -2.84 -5.53 19.21
CA ASP A 462 -4.21 -5.27 19.66
C ASP A 462 -4.87 -6.52 20.24
N GLN A 463 -5.32 -6.43 21.50
CA GLN A 463 -5.87 -7.58 22.22
C GLN A 463 -7.18 -8.07 21.57
N GLY A 464 -8.04 -7.15 21.14
CA GLY A 464 -9.29 -7.51 20.48
C GLY A 464 -9.05 -8.25 19.17
N ALA A 465 -8.17 -7.72 18.32
CA ALA A 465 -7.83 -8.34 17.05
C ALA A 465 -7.19 -9.73 17.26
N ALA A 466 -6.32 -9.90 18.27
CA ALA A 466 -5.78 -11.21 18.62
C ALA A 466 -6.89 -12.20 18.97
N MET A 467 -7.87 -11.78 19.79
CA MET A 467 -9.02 -12.61 20.17
C MET A 467 -9.99 -12.87 19.01
N ALA A 468 -9.98 -12.04 17.97
CA ALA A 468 -10.70 -12.26 16.71
C ALA A 468 -9.94 -13.14 15.70
N GLY A 469 -8.90 -13.89 16.13
CA GLY A 469 -8.12 -14.74 15.25
C GLY A 469 -7.01 -14.02 14.47
N GLY A 470 -6.62 -12.83 14.93
CA GLY A 470 -5.60 -12.00 14.30
C GLY A 470 -6.11 -11.19 13.09
N VAL A 471 -7.37 -11.39 12.68
CA VAL A 471 -8.00 -10.69 11.56
C VAL A 471 -9.14 -9.80 12.06
N ALA A 472 -8.87 -8.49 12.17
CA ALA A 472 -9.90 -7.51 12.51
C ALA A 472 -9.86 -6.32 11.54
N GLY A 473 -10.97 -5.58 11.48
CA GLY A 473 -11.05 -4.44 10.58
C GLY A 473 -10.20 -3.24 11.04
N HIS A 474 -9.92 -3.14 12.34
CA HIS A 474 -9.19 -2.02 12.94
C HIS A 474 -7.69 -2.27 13.11
N ALA A 475 -7.24 -3.55 13.11
CA ALA A 475 -5.87 -4.00 13.37
C ALA A 475 -5.63 -5.42 12.83
N GLY A 476 -4.36 -5.83 12.72
CA GLY A 476 -3.97 -7.20 12.35
C GLY A 476 -3.15 -7.33 11.07
N VAL A 477 -3.08 -6.28 10.25
CA VAL A 477 -2.20 -6.27 9.07
C VAL A 477 -0.75 -6.12 9.52
N PHE A 478 0.11 -6.92 8.91
CA PHE A 478 1.55 -6.79 8.95
C PHE A 478 2.05 -6.45 7.55
N ALA A 479 3.03 -5.56 7.44
CA ALA A 479 3.57 -5.12 6.16
C ALA A 479 4.99 -4.54 6.30
N SER A 480 5.68 -4.41 5.17
CA SER A 480 6.92 -3.64 5.04
C SER A 480 6.63 -2.21 4.56
N ALA A 481 7.64 -1.33 4.62
CA ALA A 481 7.51 0.02 4.07
C ALA A 481 7.27 0.02 2.55
N ASN A 482 7.82 -0.98 1.84
CA ASN A 482 7.65 -1.11 0.40
C ASN A 482 6.19 -1.39 0.02
N ASP A 483 5.49 -2.25 0.77
CA ASP A 483 4.08 -2.56 0.50
C ASP A 483 3.20 -1.31 0.71
N LEU A 484 3.47 -0.54 1.77
CA LEU A 484 2.77 0.71 2.02
C LEU A 484 3.02 1.76 0.93
N ALA A 485 4.24 1.83 0.39
CA ALA A 485 4.55 2.74 -0.71
C ALA A 485 3.82 2.38 -1.99
N ILE A 486 3.70 1.08 -2.30
CA ILE A 486 2.91 0.59 -3.43
C ILE A 486 1.44 1.02 -3.28
N TYR A 487 0.85 0.78 -2.10
CA TYR A 487 -0.54 1.18 -1.83
C TYR A 487 -0.73 2.70 -1.92
N ALA A 488 0.16 3.48 -1.30
CA ALA A 488 0.11 4.93 -1.36
C ALA A 488 0.22 5.47 -2.78
N GLN A 489 1.09 4.89 -3.60
CA GLN A 489 1.24 5.30 -4.99
C GLN A 489 -0.01 4.97 -5.81
N LEU A 490 -0.66 3.84 -5.57
CA LEU A 490 -1.96 3.52 -6.18
C LEU A 490 -3.01 4.59 -5.85
N LEU A 491 -3.07 5.06 -4.60
CA LEU A 491 -4.00 6.14 -4.21
C LEU A 491 -3.60 7.50 -4.81
N LEU A 492 -2.31 7.85 -4.85
CA LEU A 492 -1.81 9.05 -5.54
C LEU A 492 -2.15 9.04 -7.04
N ASN A 493 -2.08 7.86 -7.67
CA ASN A 493 -2.49 7.62 -9.04
C ASN A 493 -4.01 7.54 -9.23
N ARG A 494 -4.81 7.86 -8.19
CA ARG A 494 -6.27 7.80 -8.21
C ARG A 494 -6.81 6.44 -8.67
N GLY A 495 -6.20 5.36 -8.18
CA GLY A 495 -6.69 3.99 -8.33
C GLY A 495 -5.96 3.13 -9.36
N THR A 496 -4.96 3.68 -10.07
CA THR A 496 -4.17 2.93 -11.07
C THR A 496 -2.78 2.56 -10.55
N TYR A 497 -2.31 1.34 -10.80
CA TYR A 497 -0.93 0.95 -10.53
C TYR A 497 -0.51 -0.21 -11.44
N GLY A 498 0.73 -0.22 -11.93
CA GLY A 498 1.21 -1.24 -12.87
C GLY A 498 0.44 -1.27 -14.19
N GLY A 499 -0.12 -0.14 -14.62
CA GLY A 499 -0.91 -0.02 -15.86
C GLY A 499 -2.34 -0.57 -15.75
N VAL A 500 -2.79 -0.94 -14.54
CA VAL A 500 -4.14 -1.47 -14.27
C VAL A 500 -4.88 -0.54 -13.34
N GLN A 501 -6.15 -0.25 -13.66
CA GLN A 501 -7.06 0.49 -12.79
C GLN A 501 -7.76 -0.47 -11.82
N TYR A 502 -7.48 -0.34 -10.52
CA TYR A 502 -8.06 -1.14 -9.44
C TYR A 502 -9.28 -0.47 -8.80
N PHE A 503 -9.29 0.87 -8.77
CA PHE A 503 -10.43 1.67 -8.31
C PHE A 503 -10.70 2.79 -9.30
N LYS A 504 -11.96 3.19 -9.45
CA LYS A 504 -12.28 4.42 -10.18
C LYS A 504 -11.68 5.66 -9.48
N PRO A 505 -11.20 6.66 -10.23
CA PRO A 505 -10.68 7.90 -9.63
C PRO A 505 -11.66 8.59 -8.69
N GLU A 506 -12.96 8.57 -9.01
CA GLU A 506 -14.02 9.18 -8.19
C GLU A 506 -14.19 8.45 -6.85
N THR A 507 -13.98 7.12 -6.83
CA THR A 507 -14.00 6.32 -5.60
C THR A 507 -12.84 6.72 -4.69
N VAL A 508 -11.62 6.85 -5.23
CA VAL A 508 -10.46 7.28 -4.45
C VAL A 508 -10.67 8.70 -3.89
N ASP A 509 -11.13 9.63 -4.72
CA ASP A 509 -11.40 11.01 -4.29
C ASP A 509 -12.48 11.06 -3.19
N MET A 510 -13.58 10.32 -3.35
CA MET A 510 -14.64 10.26 -2.34
C MET A 510 -14.12 9.75 -0.99
N PHE A 511 -13.34 8.67 -0.99
CA PHE A 511 -12.86 8.08 0.26
C PHE A 511 -11.76 8.92 0.92
N THR A 512 -10.89 9.53 0.13
CA THR A 512 -9.76 10.28 0.66
C THR A 512 -10.11 11.71 1.04
N SER A 513 -11.10 12.35 0.39
CA SER A 513 -11.58 13.72 0.68
C SER A 513 -12.14 13.88 2.11
N LYS A 514 -12.27 15.12 2.60
CA LYS A 514 -12.98 15.38 3.86
C LYS A 514 -14.46 15.07 3.65
N GLN A 515 -15.00 14.18 4.47
CA GLN A 515 -16.35 13.61 4.34
C GLN A 515 -17.23 13.88 5.57
N SER A 516 -16.67 14.54 6.59
CA SER A 516 -17.30 14.79 7.88
C SER A 516 -17.39 16.29 8.15
N GLU A 517 -18.53 16.74 8.69
CA GLU A 517 -18.70 18.13 9.14
C GLU A 517 -18.11 18.36 10.54
N THR A 518 -17.99 17.32 11.37
CA THR A 518 -17.56 17.42 12.78
C THR A 518 -16.12 16.96 13.02
N SER A 519 -15.49 16.38 12.01
CA SER A 519 -14.10 15.92 12.05
C SER A 519 -13.38 16.18 10.73
N ARG A 520 -12.06 16.03 10.75
CA ARG A 520 -11.20 16.16 9.57
C ARG A 520 -11.27 14.95 8.63
N ARG A 521 -11.98 13.89 8.97
CA ARG A 521 -11.79 12.56 8.36
C ARG A 521 -12.31 12.44 6.94
N GLY A 522 -11.65 11.56 6.18
CA GLY A 522 -12.24 10.88 5.03
C GLY A 522 -12.84 9.53 5.44
N LEU A 523 -13.39 8.79 4.49
CA LEU A 523 -13.97 7.47 4.75
C LEU A 523 -12.84 6.48 5.05
N GLY A 524 -12.65 6.15 6.33
CA GLY A 524 -11.55 5.32 6.81
C GLY A 524 -10.20 6.04 6.97
N PHE A 525 -9.98 7.17 6.29
CA PHE A 525 -8.74 7.94 6.35
C PHE A 525 -8.78 9.05 7.41
N ASP A 526 -7.64 9.27 8.07
CA ASP A 526 -7.36 10.48 8.83
C ASP A 526 -6.79 11.56 7.91
N ARG A 527 -6.89 12.82 8.31
CA ARG A 527 -6.37 13.98 7.56
C ARG A 527 -5.67 14.95 8.50
N LYS A 528 -5.08 16.00 7.93
CA LYS A 528 -4.49 17.12 8.69
C LYS A 528 -5.49 17.71 9.69
N ASP A 529 -5.00 17.98 10.89
CA ASP A 529 -5.80 18.66 11.91
C ASP A 529 -5.98 20.15 11.54
N PRO A 530 -7.22 20.66 11.54
CA PRO A 530 -7.47 22.06 11.22
C PRO A 530 -7.00 23.01 12.34
N ASP A 531 -6.77 22.51 13.56
CA ASP A 531 -6.17 23.30 14.64
C ASP A 531 -4.64 23.35 14.45
N PRO A 532 -4.06 24.51 14.07
CA PRO A 532 -2.63 24.61 13.83
C PRO A 532 -1.80 24.35 15.09
N ALA A 533 -2.37 24.51 16.30
CA ALA A 533 -1.67 24.22 17.55
C ALA A 533 -1.44 22.72 17.78
N LYS A 534 -2.11 21.84 17.02
CA LYS A 534 -1.91 20.38 17.07
C LYS A 534 -0.73 19.90 16.24
N GLU A 535 -0.29 20.70 15.26
CA GLU A 535 0.83 20.38 14.36
C GLU A 535 0.76 18.97 13.75
N TYR A 536 -0.45 18.51 13.42
CA TYR A 536 -0.71 17.13 12.99
C TYR A 536 -1.18 17.07 11.52
N PRO A 537 -0.59 16.20 10.66
CA PRO A 537 0.47 15.25 10.98
C PRO A 537 1.88 15.87 11.06
N SER A 538 2.03 17.09 10.57
CA SER A 538 3.24 17.90 10.70
C SER A 538 2.89 19.39 10.60
N LEU A 539 3.81 20.26 11.00
CA LEU A 539 3.63 21.71 10.92
C LEU A 539 3.45 22.19 9.47
N LEU A 540 4.18 21.56 8.54
CA LEU A 540 4.21 21.93 7.13
C LEU A 540 3.23 21.16 6.23
N ALA A 541 2.43 20.25 6.80
CA ALA A 541 1.44 19.49 6.06
C ALA A 541 0.31 20.38 5.49
N GLY A 542 -0.07 20.13 4.25
CA GLY A 542 -1.19 20.81 3.58
C GLY A 542 -2.55 20.16 3.86
N GLU A 543 -3.64 20.85 3.52
CA GLU A 543 -5.01 20.33 3.68
C GLU A 543 -5.30 19.08 2.83
N SER A 544 -4.52 18.86 1.77
CA SER A 544 -4.60 17.68 0.90
C SER A 544 -4.14 16.39 1.55
N VAL A 545 -3.39 16.48 2.65
CA VAL A 545 -2.74 15.31 3.28
C VAL A 545 -3.77 14.40 3.93
N TYR A 546 -3.74 13.13 3.54
CA TYR A 546 -4.54 12.07 4.16
C TYR A 546 -3.66 10.85 4.46
N GLY A 547 -4.13 9.98 5.36
CA GLY A 547 -3.36 8.82 5.78
C GLY A 547 -3.87 8.21 7.08
N HIS A 548 -2.98 7.60 7.85
CA HIS A 548 -3.31 7.11 9.19
C HIS A 548 -2.06 6.87 10.03
N THR A 549 -2.24 6.87 11.35
CA THR A 549 -1.24 6.44 12.32
C THR A 549 -1.55 5.07 12.91
N GLY A 550 -0.54 4.34 13.36
CA GLY A 550 -0.69 3.09 14.08
C GLY A 550 -0.21 3.20 15.52
N TYR A 551 -0.91 2.49 16.42
CA TYR A 551 -0.57 2.46 17.84
C TYR A 551 0.87 1.97 18.09
N THR A 552 1.39 1.07 17.26
CA THR A 552 2.77 0.55 17.33
C THR A 552 3.84 1.58 16.93
N GLY A 553 3.44 2.83 16.65
CA GLY A 553 4.33 3.94 16.33
C GLY A 553 4.51 4.15 14.84
N THR A 554 3.70 3.49 14.02
CA THR A 554 3.72 3.59 12.56
C THR A 554 2.93 4.81 12.06
N CYS A 555 3.24 5.33 10.88
CA CYS A 555 2.36 6.19 10.10
C CYS A 555 2.61 6.08 8.59
N ILE A 556 1.58 6.39 7.84
CA ILE A 556 1.62 6.61 6.39
C ILE A 556 0.85 7.89 6.09
N TRP A 557 1.48 8.81 5.38
CA TRP A 557 0.91 10.09 4.98
C TRP A 557 1.11 10.31 3.48
N ILE A 558 0.04 10.68 2.80
CA ILE A 558 -0.05 10.81 1.35
C ILE A 558 -0.50 12.23 1.03
N ASP A 559 0.27 12.93 0.20
CA ASP A 559 0.01 14.31 -0.20
C ASP A 559 -0.08 14.42 -1.73
N PRO A 560 -1.30 14.38 -2.29
CA PRO A 560 -1.51 14.52 -3.74
C PRO A 560 -1.09 15.87 -4.32
N GLN A 561 -1.04 16.94 -3.52
CA GLN A 561 -0.61 18.25 -4.03
C GLN A 561 0.89 18.28 -4.27
N ASN A 562 1.66 17.64 -3.38
CA ASN A 562 3.11 17.57 -3.49
C ASN A 562 3.62 16.29 -4.15
N GLN A 563 2.72 15.37 -4.54
CA GLN A 563 3.06 14.05 -5.08
C GLN A 563 4.04 13.30 -4.16
N LEU A 564 3.71 13.31 -2.88
CA LEU A 564 4.59 12.87 -1.79
C LEU A 564 3.92 11.77 -0.97
N THR A 565 4.69 10.75 -0.62
CA THR A 565 4.35 9.79 0.44
C THR A 565 5.45 9.78 1.48
N TYR A 566 5.05 9.81 2.75
CA TYR A 566 5.92 9.62 3.91
C TYR A 566 5.44 8.40 4.70
N ILE A 567 6.35 7.44 4.92
CA ILE A 567 6.12 6.24 5.72
C ILE A 567 7.15 6.19 6.84
N PHE A 568 6.67 5.97 8.05
CA PHE A 568 7.49 5.72 9.22
C PHE A 568 6.97 4.46 9.90
N LEU A 569 7.79 3.42 9.99
CA LEU A 569 7.48 2.20 10.72
C LEU A 569 8.35 2.14 11.96
N SER A 570 7.80 1.69 13.07
CA SER A 570 8.57 1.45 14.29
C SER A 570 7.89 0.40 15.15
N ASN A 571 8.62 -0.08 16.16
CA ASN A 571 8.09 -0.90 17.24
C ASN A 571 8.14 -0.12 18.58
N ARG A 572 7.51 1.07 18.63
CA ARG A 572 7.58 1.97 19.82
C ARG A 572 7.11 1.33 21.12
N VAL A 573 6.24 0.31 21.01
CA VAL A 573 5.66 -0.37 22.17
C VAL A 573 6.58 -1.48 22.70
N HIS A 574 7.77 -1.64 22.11
CA HIS A 574 8.80 -2.55 22.59
C HIS A 574 9.80 -1.81 23.51
N PRO A 575 10.13 -2.37 24.70
CA PRO A 575 9.56 -3.57 25.30
C PRO A 575 8.21 -3.31 25.98
N GLN A 576 7.90 -2.05 26.29
CA GLN A 576 6.65 -1.63 26.93
C GLN A 576 6.14 -0.37 26.23
N VAL A 577 4.84 -0.10 26.34
CA VAL A 577 4.19 1.10 25.78
C VAL A 577 4.80 2.38 26.38
N THR A 578 5.31 3.28 25.51
CA THR A 578 5.79 4.62 25.89
C THR A 578 5.22 5.71 24.98
N SER A 579 5.10 6.95 25.45
CA SER A 579 4.68 8.10 24.64
C SER A 579 5.84 8.83 23.94
N ASN A 580 7.09 8.43 24.20
CA ASN A 580 8.29 9.19 23.83
C ASN A 580 8.39 9.55 22.32
N ILE A 581 7.98 8.65 21.41
CA ILE A 581 7.91 8.97 19.96
C ILE A 581 7.03 10.18 19.67
N TYR A 582 5.92 10.30 20.40
CA TYR A 582 4.95 11.38 20.28
C TYR A 582 5.43 12.63 21.00
N ASP A 583 5.88 12.50 22.25
CA ASP A 583 6.32 13.64 23.06
C ASP A 583 7.53 14.36 22.45
N MET A 584 8.39 13.63 21.75
CA MET A 584 9.56 14.17 21.04
C MET A 584 9.25 14.61 19.60
N ASN A 585 7.99 14.46 19.15
CA ASN A 585 7.52 14.77 17.80
C ASN A 585 8.35 14.13 16.69
N ILE A 586 8.88 12.91 16.91
CA ILE A 586 9.83 12.26 15.98
C ILE A 586 9.25 12.16 14.56
N ARG A 587 8.00 11.71 14.44
CA ARG A 587 7.35 11.51 13.14
C ARG A 587 7.09 12.84 12.43
N SER A 588 6.55 13.82 13.16
CA SER A 588 6.18 15.14 12.64
C SER A 588 7.43 15.91 12.20
N ARG A 589 8.49 15.93 13.01
CA ARG A 589 9.77 16.58 12.69
C ARG A 589 10.43 15.98 11.46
N ILE A 590 10.38 14.65 11.29
CA ILE A 590 10.87 14.01 10.06
C ILE A 590 10.05 14.47 8.84
N GLN A 591 8.72 14.53 8.97
CA GLN A 591 7.85 15.01 7.90
C GLN A 591 8.12 16.49 7.56
N ASP A 592 8.39 17.34 8.55
CA ASP A 592 8.76 18.73 8.31
C ASP A 592 10.11 18.84 7.59
N VAL A 593 11.12 18.04 7.97
CA VAL A 593 12.39 17.97 7.24
C VAL A 593 12.19 17.59 5.77
N ILE A 594 11.28 16.66 5.48
CA ILE A 594 10.94 16.26 4.11
C ILE A 594 10.31 17.44 3.35
N TYR A 595 9.33 18.13 3.94
CA TYR A 595 8.71 19.31 3.32
C TYR A 595 9.69 20.46 3.12
N GLU A 596 10.53 20.77 4.11
CA GLU A 596 11.59 21.79 3.98
C GLU A 596 12.52 21.49 2.80
N THR A 597 12.88 20.22 2.63
CA THR A 597 13.81 19.80 1.57
C THR A 597 13.16 19.94 0.20
N ILE A 598 11.91 19.47 0.06
CA ILE A 598 11.17 19.56 -1.20
C ILE A 598 10.85 21.03 -1.55
N ASN A 599 10.47 21.85 -0.58
CA ASN A 599 10.11 23.25 -0.84
C ASN A 599 11.32 24.11 -1.24
N LYS A 600 12.54 23.77 -0.80
CA LYS A 600 13.77 24.44 -1.26
C LYS A 600 14.19 24.08 -2.68
N SER A 601 13.68 22.98 -3.22
CA SER A 601 13.98 22.51 -4.59
C SER A 601 13.03 23.08 -5.66
N LYS A 602 11.92 23.71 -5.23
CA LYS A 602 11.00 24.46 -6.10
C LYS A 602 11.55 25.86 -6.34
#